data_AF-A0A4Q4UBT6-F1
#
_entry.id   AF-A0A4Q4UBT6-F1
#
_cell.length_a   1.000
_cell.length_b   1.000
_cell.length_c   1.000
_cell.angle_alpha   90.00
_cell.angle_beta   90.00
_cell.angle_gamma   90.00
#
_symmetry.space_group_name_H-M   'P 1'
#
loop_
_entity.id
_entity.type
_entity.pdbx_description
1 polymer ?
#
loop_
_entity_poly.entity_id
_entity_poly.type
_entity_poly.pdbx_seq_one_letter_code
_entity_poly.pdbx_strand_id
1 'polypeptide(L)'
;MALAFQACWQIQLPEQHLIGELIADEIGGRVVLRIGPDRHYGLGGPFTSVREYLRAHIRSSLIALEKQEGIEEYKERFLDRIRDFVGNRLQNIPAIVEDIPIVAMHADLGPHNVIVSSQKHTEIRAVIDWEFVASAPYASLHRIIEMLFRKPAPNGFGPEYDRADELREAFWGTIPDWRLWNQSEATQTFLEWFRFGLFMKPEWRPQDLLEDEIQDFWGENIRVVESILKKYM
;
A
#
# COMPACT_ATOMS: atom_id res chain seq x y z
N MET A 1 8.18 -1.65 -15.55
CA MET A 1 7.48 -1.76 -14.24
C MET A 1 6.12 -2.43 -14.35
N ALA A 2 5.15 -1.92 -15.13
CA ALA A 2 3.80 -2.52 -15.20
C ALA A 2 3.80 -4.03 -15.47
N LEU A 3 4.60 -4.48 -16.46
CA LEU A 3 4.76 -5.92 -16.75
C LEU A 3 5.38 -6.73 -15.60
N ALA A 4 6.22 -6.11 -14.75
CA ALA A 4 6.81 -6.77 -13.58
C ALA A 4 5.75 -6.99 -12.49
N PHE A 5 4.94 -5.96 -12.22
CA PHE A 5 3.78 -6.09 -11.33
C PHE A 5 2.83 -7.17 -11.82
N GLN A 6 2.45 -7.15 -13.10
CA GLN A 6 1.58 -8.18 -13.67
C GLN A 6 2.21 -9.58 -13.54
N ALA A 7 3.49 -9.74 -13.82
CA ALA A 7 4.17 -11.03 -13.69
C ALA A 7 4.10 -11.57 -12.25
N CYS A 8 4.29 -10.72 -11.24
CA CYS A 8 4.09 -11.10 -9.84
C CYS A 8 2.63 -11.43 -9.55
N TRP A 9 1.69 -10.59 -9.98
CA TRP A 9 0.27 -10.74 -9.68
C TRP A 9 -0.39 -11.95 -10.34
N GLN A 10 0.24 -12.50 -11.38
CA GLN A 10 -0.18 -13.73 -12.06
C GLN A 10 0.38 -15.00 -11.43
N ILE A 11 1.23 -14.91 -10.40
CA ILE A 11 1.68 -16.08 -9.64
C ILE A 11 0.46 -16.69 -8.94
N GLN A 12 0.25 -17.98 -9.17
CA GLN A 12 -0.87 -18.70 -8.59
C GLN A 12 -0.72 -18.84 -7.09
N LEU A 13 -1.67 -18.28 -6.33
CA LEU A 13 -1.76 -18.44 -4.88
C LEU A 13 -2.45 -19.75 -4.49
N PRO A 14 -2.26 -20.21 -3.24
CA PRO A 14 -3.06 -21.31 -2.66
C PRO A 14 -4.56 -21.02 -2.67
N GLU A 15 -5.39 -22.05 -2.84
CA GLU A 15 -6.87 -21.94 -2.99
C GLU A 15 -7.57 -21.19 -1.85
N GLN A 16 -7.02 -21.20 -0.64
CA GLN A 16 -7.64 -20.54 0.50
C GLN A 16 -7.52 -19.00 0.46
N HIS A 17 -6.77 -18.43 -0.51
CA HIS A 17 -6.61 -16.99 -0.77
C HIS A 17 -6.45 -16.13 0.51
N LEU A 18 -5.75 -16.66 1.51
CA LEU A 18 -5.48 -15.97 2.76
C LEU A 18 -4.59 -14.74 2.52
N ILE A 19 -4.61 -13.78 3.44
CA ILE A 19 -3.76 -12.59 3.38
C ILE A 19 -2.67 -12.70 4.45
N GLY A 20 -1.41 -12.60 4.05
CA GLY A 20 -0.27 -12.74 4.95
C GLY A 20 1.04 -13.00 4.21
N GLU A 21 2.09 -13.42 4.91
CA GLU A 21 3.38 -13.73 4.31
C GLU A 21 3.28 -14.91 3.33
N LEU A 22 3.87 -14.78 2.15
CA LEU A 22 3.92 -15.84 1.16
C LEU A 22 5.21 -16.63 1.35
N ILE A 23 5.08 -17.92 1.67
CA ILE A 23 6.22 -18.78 1.99
C ILE A 23 6.33 -19.87 0.93
N ALA A 24 7.52 -20.00 0.35
CA ALA A 24 7.83 -21.05 -0.61
C ALA A 24 8.53 -22.22 0.10
N ASP A 25 7.97 -23.40 -0.01
CA ASP A 25 8.60 -24.65 0.41
C ASP A 25 8.95 -25.50 -0.83
N GLU A 26 10.00 -26.32 -0.74
CA GLU A 26 10.32 -27.31 -1.76
C GLU A 26 9.84 -28.70 -1.32
N ILE A 27 8.84 -29.24 -2.03
CA ILE A 27 8.28 -30.57 -1.77
C ILE A 27 8.44 -31.41 -3.02
N GLY A 28 9.34 -32.39 -2.97
CA GLY A 28 9.59 -33.32 -4.08
C GLY A 28 10.08 -32.63 -5.36
N GLY A 29 10.96 -31.63 -5.23
CA GLY A 29 11.50 -30.86 -6.36
C GLY A 29 10.52 -29.86 -6.98
N ARG A 30 9.38 -29.61 -6.33
CA ARG A 30 8.40 -28.60 -6.74
C ARG A 30 8.30 -27.52 -5.67
N VAL A 31 8.22 -26.27 -6.13
CA VAL A 31 7.90 -25.13 -5.27
C VAL A 31 6.41 -25.19 -4.94
N VAL A 32 6.09 -25.25 -3.65
CA VAL A 32 4.74 -25.16 -3.12
C VAL A 32 4.64 -23.88 -2.29
N LEU A 33 3.62 -23.08 -2.57
CA LEU A 33 3.37 -21.86 -1.82
C LEU A 33 2.40 -22.13 -0.67
N ARG A 34 2.65 -21.51 0.47
CA ARG A 34 1.72 -21.44 1.61
C ARG A 34 1.66 -20.02 2.15
N ILE A 35 0.60 -19.70 2.88
CA ILE A 35 0.40 -18.37 3.44
C ILE A 35 0.50 -18.44 4.96
N GLY A 36 1.45 -17.68 5.52
CA GLY A 36 1.67 -17.54 6.95
C GLY A 36 1.22 -16.17 7.48
N PRO A 37 1.43 -15.89 8.77
CA PRO A 37 1.23 -14.56 9.33
C PRO A 37 2.15 -13.53 8.65
N ASP A 38 1.68 -12.32 8.43
CA ASP A 38 2.51 -11.17 8.04
C ASP A 38 3.45 -10.80 9.19
N ARG A 39 4.71 -11.25 9.06
CA ARG A 39 5.79 -10.95 10.00
C ARG A 39 6.51 -9.66 9.66
N HIS A 40 6.53 -9.25 8.39
CA HIS A 40 7.34 -8.14 7.89
C HIS A 40 6.90 -6.79 8.43
N TYR A 41 5.59 -6.55 8.51
CA TYR A 41 5.03 -5.32 9.08
C TYR A 41 4.44 -5.54 10.48
N GLY A 42 4.61 -6.75 11.04
CA GLY A 42 4.04 -7.14 12.33
C GLY A 42 2.51 -7.05 12.37
N LEU A 43 1.86 -7.12 11.20
CA LEU A 43 0.40 -7.01 11.10
C LEU A 43 -0.31 -8.24 11.68
N GLY A 44 0.35 -9.41 11.70
CA GLY A 44 -0.20 -10.66 12.19
C GLY A 44 -0.89 -11.46 11.07
N GLY A 45 -1.99 -12.15 11.40
CA GLY A 45 -2.68 -13.03 10.45
C GLY A 45 -2.19 -14.50 10.51
N PRO A 46 -2.41 -15.31 9.45
CA PRO A 46 -3.01 -14.94 8.17
C PRO A 46 -4.47 -14.48 8.33
N PHE A 47 -4.90 -13.49 7.55
CA PHE A 47 -6.26 -12.98 7.57
C PHE A 47 -7.14 -13.73 6.58
N THR A 48 -8.41 -13.88 6.91
CA THR A 48 -9.38 -14.62 6.10
C THR A 48 -10.24 -13.70 5.22
N SER A 49 -10.13 -12.39 5.41
CA SER A 49 -10.87 -11.39 4.65
C SER A 49 -10.08 -10.08 4.50
N VAL A 50 -10.41 -9.32 3.45
CA VAL A 50 -9.82 -8.01 3.17
C VAL A 50 -10.19 -7.01 4.25
N ARG A 51 -11.40 -7.10 4.81
CA ARG A 51 -11.81 -6.25 5.94
C ARG A 51 -10.99 -6.53 7.20
N GLU A 52 -10.70 -7.78 7.53
CA GLU A 52 -9.80 -8.11 8.64
C GLU A 52 -8.42 -7.51 8.44
N TYR A 53 -7.86 -7.68 7.24
CA TYR A 53 -6.57 -7.10 6.87
C TYR A 53 -6.57 -5.56 7.00
N LEU A 54 -7.57 -4.86 6.44
CA LEU A 54 -7.69 -3.40 6.54
C LEU A 54 -7.80 -2.93 8.00
N ARG A 55 -8.57 -3.63 8.83
CA ARG A 55 -8.69 -3.30 10.26
C ARG A 55 -7.37 -3.47 10.98
N ALA A 56 -6.63 -4.55 10.69
CA ALA A 56 -5.32 -4.78 11.28
C ALA A 56 -4.31 -3.71 10.84
N HIS A 57 -4.28 -3.38 9.54
CA HIS A 57 -3.47 -2.28 8.97
C HIS A 57 -3.74 -0.95 9.68
N ILE A 58 -5.00 -0.51 9.72
CA ILE A 58 -5.35 0.79 10.33
C ILE A 58 -5.04 0.81 11.83
N ARG A 59 -5.27 -0.28 12.56
CA ARG A 59 -4.92 -0.38 13.99
C ARG A 59 -3.41 -0.33 14.21
N SER A 60 -2.64 -1.03 13.38
CA SER A 60 -1.18 -0.99 13.42
C SER A 60 -0.66 0.43 13.16
N SER A 61 -1.24 1.13 12.18
CA SER A 61 -0.92 2.54 11.91
C SER A 61 -1.23 3.47 13.09
N LEU A 62 -2.34 3.26 13.80
CA LEU A 62 -2.64 4.03 15.01
C LEU A 62 -1.60 3.78 16.10
N ILE A 63 -1.23 2.52 16.36
CA ILE A 63 -0.20 2.18 17.35
C ILE A 63 1.14 2.85 16.98
N ALA A 64 1.49 2.86 15.69
CA ALA A 64 2.69 3.52 15.21
C ALA A 64 2.64 5.04 15.38
N LEU A 65 1.49 5.67 15.06
CA LEU A 65 1.26 7.09 15.30
C LEU A 65 1.40 7.43 16.79
N GLU A 66 0.77 6.66 17.69
CA GLU A 66 0.83 6.89 19.14
C GLU A 66 2.25 6.88 19.67
N LYS A 67 3.10 5.97 19.17
CA LYS A 67 4.50 5.83 19.60
C LYS A 67 5.45 6.87 19.01
N GLN A 68 5.08 7.56 17.93
CA GLN A 68 5.99 8.47 17.23
C GLN A 68 6.22 9.78 17.99
N GLU A 69 7.46 10.19 18.17
CA GLU A 69 7.82 11.46 18.81
C GLU A 69 8.19 12.53 17.76
N GLY A 70 8.08 13.82 18.10
CA GLY A 70 8.46 14.93 17.24
C GLY A 70 7.42 15.32 16.19
N ILE A 71 6.15 14.98 16.44
CA ILE A 71 4.98 15.34 15.61
C ILE A 71 3.80 15.79 16.49
N GLU A 72 4.11 16.39 17.65
CA GLU A 72 3.15 16.71 18.70
C GLU A 72 2.02 17.62 18.18
N GLU A 73 2.33 18.57 17.30
CA GLU A 73 1.34 19.49 16.72
C GLU A 73 0.32 18.73 15.84
N TYR A 74 0.77 17.71 15.11
CA TYR A 74 -0.11 16.83 14.34
C TYR A 74 -0.99 15.99 15.28
N LYS A 75 -0.40 15.45 16.34
CA LYS A 75 -1.11 14.62 17.32
C LYS A 75 -2.16 15.42 18.10
N GLU A 76 -1.83 16.61 18.56
CA GLU A 76 -2.79 17.51 19.22
C GLU A 76 -4.03 17.76 18.36
N ARG A 77 -3.84 17.90 17.04
CA ARG A 77 -4.94 18.13 16.10
C ARG A 77 -5.77 16.88 15.78
N PHE A 78 -5.13 15.71 15.63
CA PHE A 78 -5.79 14.54 15.02
C PHE A 78 -5.90 13.31 15.91
N LEU A 79 -5.02 13.11 16.89
CA LEU A 79 -4.86 11.82 17.55
C LEU A 79 -6.14 11.33 18.21
N ASP A 80 -6.82 12.18 18.98
CA ASP A 80 -8.04 11.77 19.70
C ASP A 80 -9.21 11.50 18.75
N ARG A 81 -9.33 12.26 17.66
CA ARG A 81 -10.34 12.01 16.61
C ARG A 81 -10.06 10.71 15.87
N ILE A 82 -8.80 10.43 15.57
CA ILE A 82 -8.38 9.16 14.95
C ILE A 82 -8.65 7.99 15.89
N ARG A 83 -8.32 8.11 17.19
CA ARG A 83 -8.61 7.08 18.20
C ARG A 83 -10.10 6.78 18.27
N ASP A 84 -10.93 7.81 18.36
CA ASP A 84 -12.39 7.65 18.37
C ASP A 84 -12.87 6.94 17.10
N PHE A 85 -12.41 7.39 15.94
CA PHE A 85 -12.74 6.75 14.66
C PHE A 85 -12.31 5.27 14.61
N VAL A 86 -11.06 4.96 14.96
CA VAL A 86 -10.52 3.60 14.92
C VAL A 86 -11.20 2.69 15.95
N GLY A 87 -11.57 3.23 17.11
CA GLY A 87 -12.31 2.51 18.15
C GLY A 87 -13.75 2.20 17.74
N ASN A 88 -14.42 3.11 17.03
CA ASN A 88 -15.87 3.11 16.89
C ASN A 88 -16.40 2.99 15.45
N ARG A 89 -15.55 3.03 14.41
CA ARG A 89 -16.00 3.12 13.00
C ARG A 89 -15.39 2.09 12.05
N LEU A 90 -14.42 1.28 12.46
CA LEU A 90 -13.80 0.27 11.58
C LEU A 90 -14.74 -0.87 11.12
N GLN A 91 -15.89 -1.04 11.78
CA GLN A 91 -16.95 -1.93 11.31
C GLN A 91 -17.66 -1.40 10.05
N ASN A 92 -17.53 -0.11 9.75
CA ASN A 92 -18.16 0.54 8.59
C ASN A 92 -17.40 0.30 7.27
N ILE A 93 -16.27 -0.41 7.29
CA ILE A 93 -15.56 -0.80 6.07
C ILE A 93 -16.53 -1.61 5.18
N PRO A 94 -16.90 -1.10 3.99
CA PRO A 94 -17.92 -1.72 3.16
C PRO A 94 -17.52 -3.13 2.70
N ALA A 95 -18.50 -4.01 2.50
CA ALA A 95 -18.24 -5.39 2.04
C ALA A 95 -17.68 -5.46 0.61
N ILE A 96 -17.87 -4.43 -0.21
CA ILE A 96 -17.34 -4.37 -1.59
C ILE A 96 -15.81 -4.50 -1.66
N VAL A 97 -15.09 -4.21 -0.56
CA VAL A 97 -13.63 -4.37 -0.53
C VAL A 97 -13.20 -5.83 -0.61
N GLU A 98 -14.08 -6.80 -0.33
CA GLU A 98 -13.77 -8.22 -0.45
C GLU A 98 -13.58 -8.67 -1.90
N ASP A 99 -14.11 -7.90 -2.87
CA ASP A 99 -14.01 -8.20 -4.31
C ASP A 99 -12.66 -7.77 -4.90
N ILE A 100 -11.78 -7.14 -4.12
CA ILE A 100 -10.45 -6.75 -4.61
C ILE A 100 -9.56 -7.99 -4.84
N PRO A 101 -8.80 -8.06 -5.95
CA PRO A 101 -7.89 -9.16 -6.19
C PRO A 101 -6.80 -9.27 -5.11
N ILE A 102 -6.70 -10.47 -4.51
CA ILE A 102 -5.59 -10.88 -3.66
C ILE A 102 -4.54 -11.55 -4.55
N VAL A 103 -3.29 -11.08 -4.45
CA VAL A 103 -2.20 -11.44 -5.37
C VAL A 103 -0.93 -11.76 -4.62
N ALA A 104 0.00 -12.47 -5.28
CA ALA A 104 1.38 -12.49 -4.83
C ALA A 104 2.00 -11.10 -5.00
N MET A 105 2.40 -10.51 -3.89
CA MET A 105 2.92 -9.17 -3.76
C MET A 105 4.41 -9.23 -3.45
N HIS A 106 5.20 -8.49 -4.22
CA HIS A 106 6.59 -8.18 -3.90
C HIS A 106 6.63 -6.78 -3.29
N ALA A 107 6.85 -6.69 -1.98
CA ALA A 107 6.67 -5.45 -1.21
C ALA A 107 7.80 -4.42 -1.40
N ASP A 108 8.85 -4.76 -2.16
CA ASP A 108 9.89 -3.83 -2.61
C ASP A 108 10.08 -3.88 -4.14
N LEU A 109 8.98 -3.90 -4.91
CA LEU A 109 9.05 -3.99 -6.38
C LEU A 109 9.38 -2.64 -7.03
N GLY A 110 10.58 -2.12 -6.76
CA GLY A 110 11.16 -0.96 -7.41
C GLY A 110 11.97 -1.31 -8.66
N PRO A 111 12.40 -0.30 -9.45
CA PRO A 111 13.26 -0.53 -10.61
C PRO A 111 14.58 -1.26 -10.30
N HIS A 112 15.08 -1.14 -9.07
CA HIS A 112 16.30 -1.81 -8.61
C HIS A 112 16.16 -3.34 -8.52
N ASN A 113 14.93 -3.85 -8.40
CA ASN A 113 14.62 -5.27 -8.27
C ASN A 113 14.11 -5.91 -9.58
N VAL A 114 14.21 -5.20 -10.72
CA VAL A 114 13.80 -5.70 -12.03
C VAL A 114 14.97 -5.74 -12.99
N ILE A 115 15.35 -6.94 -13.43
CA ILE A 115 16.38 -7.16 -14.46
C ILE A 115 15.71 -7.19 -15.83
N VAL A 116 16.19 -6.35 -16.75
CA VAL A 116 15.70 -6.28 -18.14
C VAL A 116 16.76 -6.75 -19.13
N SER A 117 16.32 -7.19 -20.32
CA SER A 117 17.19 -7.62 -21.41
C SER A 117 18.00 -6.45 -21.97
N SER A 118 19.33 -6.61 -22.11
CA SER A 118 20.23 -5.60 -22.71
C SER A 118 19.99 -5.36 -24.20
N GLN A 119 19.27 -6.26 -24.87
CA GLN A 119 18.92 -6.15 -26.28
C GLN A 119 17.53 -5.53 -26.49
N LYS A 120 16.60 -5.74 -25.56
CA LYS A 120 15.22 -5.26 -25.63
C LYS A 120 14.72 -4.92 -24.23
N HIS A 121 14.85 -3.65 -23.82
CA HIS A 121 14.53 -3.22 -22.45
C HIS A 121 13.07 -3.41 -22.00
N THR A 122 12.15 -3.74 -22.92
CA THR A 122 10.77 -4.12 -22.59
C THR A 122 10.64 -5.58 -22.14
N GLU A 123 11.67 -6.40 -22.33
CA GLU A 123 11.71 -7.81 -21.92
C GLU A 123 12.29 -7.91 -20.51
N ILE A 124 11.47 -8.35 -19.57
CA ILE A 124 11.88 -8.64 -18.19
C ILE A 124 12.57 -10.00 -18.18
N ARG A 125 13.78 -10.06 -17.64
CA ARG A 125 14.57 -11.28 -17.46
C ARG A 125 14.34 -11.91 -16.10
N ALA A 126 14.25 -11.10 -15.06
CA ALA A 126 14.00 -11.57 -13.71
C ALA A 126 13.44 -10.44 -12.83
N VAL A 127 12.65 -10.83 -11.84
CA VAL A 127 12.40 -10.05 -10.63
C VAL A 127 13.21 -10.71 -9.52
N ILE A 128 13.97 -9.94 -8.78
CA ILE A 128 14.90 -10.42 -7.74
C ILE A 128 14.50 -9.87 -6.37
N ASP A 129 15.19 -10.32 -5.33
CA ASP A 129 15.05 -9.83 -3.95
C ASP A 129 13.70 -10.15 -3.28
N TRP A 130 13.33 -11.43 -3.33
CA TRP A 130 12.06 -11.96 -2.81
C TRP A 130 11.98 -12.05 -1.27
N GLU A 131 12.77 -11.26 -0.52
CA GLU A 131 12.77 -11.30 0.95
C GLU A 131 11.42 -10.84 1.54
N PHE A 132 10.75 -9.89 0.87
CA PHE A 132 9.52 -9.25 1.35
C PHE A 132 8.33 -9.59 0.46
N VAL A 133 7.79 -10.80 0.63
CA VAL A 133 6.73 -11.33 -0.23
C VAL A 133 5.49 -11.73 0.56
N ALA A 134 4.32 -11.39 0.03
CA ALA A 134 3.04 -11.59 0.71
C ALA A 134 1.93 -11.97 -0.26
N SER A 135 0.90 -12.63 0.24
CA SER A 135 -0.41 -12.68 -0.36
C SER A 135 -1.23 -11.51 0.19
N ALA A 136 -1.62 -10.55 -0.64
CA ALA A 136 -2.35 -9.36 -0.18
C ALA A 136 -3.19 -8.74 -1.30
N PRO A 137 -4.17 -7.89 -0.98
CA PRO A 137 -4.82 -7.04 -1.97
C PRO A 137 -3.77 -6.27 -2.80
N TYR A 138 -3.82 -6.36 -4.14
CA TYR A 138 -2.77 -5.78 -4.98
C TYR A 138 -2.57 -4.27 -4.75
N ALA A 139 -3.65 -3.56 -4.42
CA ALA A 139 -3.65 -2.13 -4.15
C ALA A 139 -2.93 -1.75 -2.84
N SER A 140 -2.55 -2.70 -1.99
CA SER A 140 -1.63 -2.46 -0.87
C SER A 140 -0.26 -1.94 -1.34
N LEU A 141 0.10 -2.17 -2.61
CA LEU A 141 1.29 -1.60 -3.27
C LEU A 141 1.15 -0.12 -3.63
N HIS A 142 0.10 0.56 -3.17
CA HIS A 142 -0.21 1.94 -3.52
C HIS A 142 1.00 2.88 -3.46
N ARG A 143 1.77 2.86 -2.35
CA ARG A 143 2.95 3.73 -2.20
C ARG A 143 3.99 3.45 -3.29
N ILE A 144 4.31 2.18 -3.54
CA ILE A 144 5.34 1.78 -4.52
C ILE A 144 4.92 2.20 -5.93
N ILE A 145 3.65 1.98 -6.29
CA ILE A 145 3.11 2.35 -7.59
C ILE A 145 3.10 3.87 -7.76
N GLU A 146 2.63 4.64 -6.77
CA GLU A 146 2.59 6.10 -6.85
C GLU A 146 3.98 6.74 -6.94
N MET A 147 4.98 6.14 -6.31
CA MET A 147 6.36 6.63 -6.40
C MET A 147 6.96 6.51 -7.80
N LEU A 148 6.36 5.73 -8.71
CA LEU A 148 6.75 5.74 -10.13
C LEU A 148 6.37 7.05 -10.85
N PHE A 149 5.43 7.81 -10.28
CA PHE A 149 4.86 9.02 -10.90
C PHE A 149 5.21 10.30 -10.14
N ARG A 150 6.02 10.19 -9.09
CA ARG A 150 6.35 11.29 -8.17
C ARG A 150 7.85 11.47 -8.02
N LYS A 151 8.25 12.72 -7.79
CA LYS A 151 9.63 13.05 -7.39
C LYS A 151 9.85 12.60 -5.94
N PRO A 152 11.07 12.17 -5.57
CA PRO A 152 11.41 11.95 -4.16
C PRO A 152 11.22 13.24 -3.35
N ALA A 153 10.75 13.11 -2.12
CA ALA A 153 10.63 14.23 -1.18
C ALA A 153 10.89 13.77 0.26
N PRO A 154 11.31 14.67 1.17
CA PRO A 154 11.61 14.32 2.55
C PRO A 154 10.41 13.75 3.32
N ASN A 155 9.19 14.15 2.96
CA ASN A 155 7.94 13.61 3.53
C ASN A 155 7.53 12.26 2.89
N GLY A 156 8.36 11.68 2.02
CA GLY A 156 8.12 10.40 1.37
C GLY A 156 7.08 10.41 0.24
N PHE A 157 6.46 11.56 -0.05
CA PHE A 157 5.42 11.68 -1.07
C PHE A 157 5.52 13.04 -1.80
N GLY A 158 6.48 13.13 -2.71
CA GLY A 158 6.76 14.38 -3.40
C GLY A 158 5.74 14.75 -4.48
N PRO A 159 5.94 15.92 -5.12
CA PRO A 159 5.09 16.36 -6.21
C PRO A 159 5.15 15.38 -7.38
N GLU A 160 4.05 15.30 -8.10
CA GLU A 160 3.97 14.52 -9.34
C GLU A 160 4.94 15.09 -10.39
N TYR A 161 5.42 14.24 -11.30
CA TYR A 161 6.12 14.72 -12.49
C TYR A 161 5.15 15.51 -13.39
N ASP A 162 5.67 16.47 -14.15
CA ASP A 162 4.87 17.33 -15.04
C ASP A 162 3.99 16.54 -16.04
N ARG A 163 4.38 15.29 -16.36
CA ARG A 163 3.64 14.37 -17.25
C ARG A 163 3.23 13.07 -16.53
N ALA A 164 2.96 13.14 -15.23
CA ALA A 164 2.57 11.97 -14.42
C ALA A 164 1.31 11.27 -14.96
N ASP A 165 0.34 12.01 -15.47
CA ASP A 165 -0.86 11.43 -16.07
C ASP A 165 -0.55 10.57 -17.29
N GLU A 166 0.37 11.00 -18.16
CA GLU A 166 0.80 10.20 -19.30
C GLU A 166 1.57 8.95 -18.87
N LEU A 167 2.37 9.05 -17.81
CA LEU A 167 3.04 7.90 -17.22
C LEU A 167 2.05 6.90 -16.61
N ARG A 168 1.01 7.37 -15.91
CA ARG A 168 -0.07 6.52 -15.40
C ARG A 168 -0.86 5.85 -16.52
N GLU A 169 -1.21 6.59 -17.56
CA GLU A 169 -1.90 6.05 -18.74
C GLU A 169 -1.05 4.99 -19.44
N ALA A 170 0.25 5.22 -19.61
CA ALA A 170 1.17 4.23 -20.16
C ALA A 170 1.31 2.99 -19.25
N PHE A 171 1.43 3.19 -17.93
CA PHE A 171 1.56 2.11 -16.95
C PHE A 171 0.32 1.20 -16.98
N TRP A 172 -0.86 1.76 -16.75
CA TRP A 172 -2.10 0.98 -16.71
C TRP A 172 -2.53 0.49 -18.10
N GLY A 173 -2.24 1.25 -19.16
CA GLY A 173 -2.48 0.84 -20.55
C GLY A 173 -1.64 -0.36 -20.98
N THR A 174 -0.50 -0.62 -20.32
CA THR A 174 0.32 -1.81 -20.55
C THR A 174 -0.33 -3.08 -19.98
N ILE A 175 -1.20 -2.95 -18.98
CA ILE A 175 -1.80 -4.06 -18.23
C ILE A 175 -3.34 -3.88 -18.15
N PRO A 176 -4.05 -3.95 -19.29
CA PRO A 176 -5.44 -3.48 -19.41
C PRO A 176 -6.44 -4.15 -18.47
N ASP A 177 -6.28 -5.44 -18.16
CA ASP A 177 -7.15 -6.12 -17.20
C ASP A 177 -7.00 -5.53 -15.79
N TRP A 178 -5.78 -5.18 -15.40
CA TRP A 178 -5.48 -4.51 -14.13
C TRP A 178 -5.93 -3.06 -14.12
N ARG A 179 -5.98 -2.39 -15.28
CA ARG A 179 -6.59 -1.06 -15.40
C ARG A 179 -8.08 -1.10 -15.01
N LEU A 180 -8.81 -2.13 -15.46
CA LEU A 180 -10.23 -2.31 -15.10
C LEU A 180 -10.39 -2.55 -13.60
N TRP A 181 -9.54 -3.40 -13.00
CA TRP A 181 -9.51 -3.58 -11.55
C TRP A 181 -9.20 -2.28 -10.82
N ASN A 182 -8.23 -1.48 -11.28
CA ASN A 182 -7.87 -0.21 -10.68
C ASN A 182 -9.01 0.81 -10.70
N GLN A 183 -9.89 0.73 -11.70
CA GLN A 183 -11.07 1.58 -11.84
C GLN A 183 -12.30 1.05 -11.09
N SER A 184 -12.24 -0.14 -10.48
CA SER A 184 -13.39 -0.76 -9.81
C SER A 184 -13.74 -0.08 -8.49
N GLU A 185 -15.02 -0.13 -8.12
CA GLU A 185 -15.51 0.37 -6.83
C GLU A 185 -14.84 -0.34 -5.66
N ALA A 186 -14.58 -1.64 -5.77
CA ALA A 186 -13.87 -2.43 -4.77
C ALA A 186 -12.47 -1.87 -4.50
N THR A 187 -11.69 -1.57 -5.56
CA THR A 187 -10.36 -0.98 -5.43
C THR A 187 -10.42 0.43 -4.87
N GLN A 188 -11.32 1.29 -5.38
CA GLN A 188 -11.40 2.68 -4.90
C GLN A 188 -11.82 2.73 -3.42
N THR A 189 -12.77 1.89 -3.01
CA THR A 189 -13.17 1.75 -1.61
C THR A 189 -12.01 1.21 -0.77
N PHE A 190 -11.32 0.16 -1.22
CA PHE A 190 -10.14 -0.37 -0.52
C PHE A 190 -9.07 0.71 -0.33
N LEU A 191 -8.73 1.45 -1.40
CA LEU A 191 -7.72 2.50 -1.38
C LEU A 191 -8.09 3.63 -0.42
N GLU A 192 -9.36 4.01 -0.29
CA GLU A 192 -9.80 5.02 0.69
C GLU A 192 -9.39 4.61 2.12
N TRP A 193 -9.75 3.40 2.53
CA TRP A 193 -9.45 2.89 3.88
C TRP A 193 -7.97 2.55 4.06
N PHE A 194 -7.32 1.97 3.04
CA PHE A 194 -5.90 1.64 3.09
C PHE A 194 -5.02 2.90 3.18
N ARG A 195 -5.34 3.93 2.37
CA ARG A 195 -4.65 5.23 2.39
C ARG A 195 -4.84 5.92 3.73
N PHE A 196 -6.01 5.81 4.36
CA PHE A 196 -6.17 6.33 5.72
C PHE A 196 -5.14 5.73 6.68
N GLY A 197 -4.98 4.41 6.71
CA GLY A 197 -3.93 3.78 7.52
C GLY A 197 -2.52 4.19 7.09
N LEU A 198 -2.25 4.32 5.79
CA LEU A 198 -0.94 4.71 5.26
C LEU A 198 -0.54 6.14 5.64
N PHE A 199 -1.46 7.08 5.52
CA PHE A 199 -1.24 8.52 5.71
C PHE A 199 -1.57 9.02 7.12
N MET A 200 -2.14 8.16 7.98
CA MET A 200 -2.36 8.45 9.39
C MET A 200 -1.07 8.77 10.14
N LYS A 201 0.04 8.14 9.75
CA LYS A 201 1.36 8.35 10.35
C LYS A 201 2.19 9.25 9.42
N PRO A 202 2.38 10.54 9.73
CA PRO A 202 3.23 11.40 8.93
C PRO A 202 4.72 11.13 9.15
N GLU A 203 5.55 11.49 8.18
CA GLU A 203 7.01 11.45 8.32
C GLU A 203 7.50 12.57 9.25
N TRP A 204 8.70 12.37 9.80
CA TRP A 204 9.35 13.36 10.66
C TRP A 204 9.67 14.64 9.86
N ARG A 205 9.30 15.80 10.39
CA ARG A 205 9.56 17.10 9.75
C ARG A 205 10.88 17.70 10.24
N PRO A 206 11.60 18.47 9.43
CA PRO A 206 12.68 19.33 9.93
C PRO A 206 12.20 20.26 11.05
N GLN A 207 13.03 20.50 12.07
CA GLN A 207 12.66 21.30 13.25
C GLN A 207 12.52 22.79 12.94
N ASP A 208 13.19 23.26 11.89
CA ASP A 208 13.36 24.64 11.48
C ASP A 208 12.28 25.15 10.52
N LEU A 209 11.28 24.33 10.19
CA LEU A 209 10.14 24.75 9.37
C LEU A 209 9.28 25.78 10.10
N LEU A 210 8.85 26.81 9.37
CA LEU A 210 7.81 27.74 9.79
C LEU A 210 6.45 27.05 9.86
N GLU A 211 5.49 27.60 10.59
CA GLU A 211 4.18 26.99 10.82
C GLU A 211 3.43 26.64 9.52
N ASP A 212 3.43 27.55 8.52
CA ASP A 212 2.82 27.30 7.21
C ASP A 212 3.53 26.15 6.45
N GLU A 213 4.86 26.06 6.57
CA GLU A 213 5.65 25.01 5.94
C GLU A 213 5.43 23.64 6.60
N ILE A 214 5.11 23.61 7.90
CA ILE A 214 4.72 22.39 8.61
C ILE A 214 3.39 21.86 8.05
N GLN A 215 2.42 22.73 7.82
CA GLN A 215 1.13 22.34 7.24
C GLN A 215 1.31 21.78 5.83
N ASP A 216 2.13 22.43 5.01
CA ASP A 216 2.42 21.97 3.66
C ASP A 216 3.19 20.65 3.65
N PHE A 217 4.15 20.46 4.58
CA PHE A 217 4.94 19.24 4.70
C PHE A 217 4.06 18.00 4.94
N TRP A 218 3.04 18.13 5.79
CA TRP A 218 2.04 17.09 6.06
C TRP A 218 0.76 17.23 5.24
N GLY A 219 0.73 18.07 4.21
CA GLY A 219 -0.50 18.44 3.49
C GLY A 219 -1.27 17.22 2.97
N GLU A 220 -0.57 16.22 2.42
CA GLU A 220 -1.20 14.98 1.95
C GLU A 220 -1.74 14.12 3.10
N ASN A 221 -0.99 14.00 4.21
CA ASN A 221 -1.44 13.31 5.42
C ASN A 221 -2.72 13.94 5.97
N ILE A 222 -2.72 15.27 6.10
CA ILE A 222 -3.86 16.06 6.58
C ILE A 222 -5.06 15.85 5.66
N ARG A 223 -4.87 16.01 4.34
CA ARG A 223 -5.93 15.87 3.35
C ARG A 223 -6.62 14.50 3.42
N VAL A 224 -5.84 13.42 3.50
CA VAL A 224 -6.38 12.05 3.54
C VAL A 224 -7.10 11.78 4.87
N VAL A 225 -6.48 12.13 5.99
CA VAL A 225 -7.08 11.94 7.33
C VAL A 225 -8.35 12.76 7.49
N GLU A 226 -8.34 14.04 7.13
CA GLU A 226 -9.54 14.88 7.25
C GLU A 226 -10.68 14.40 6.36
N SER A 227 -10.38 13.94 5.14
CA SER A 227 -11.39 13.43 4.22
C SER A 227 -12.16 12.24 4.82
N ILE A 228 -11.46 11.26 5.41
CA ILE A 228 -12.15 10.10 5.98
C ILE A 228 -12.89 10.47 7.27
N LEU A 229 -12.27 11.29 8.14
CA LEU A 229 -12.91 11.69 9.40
C LEU A 229 -14.19 12.47 9.11
N LYS A 230 -14.18 13.40 8.15
CA LYS A 230 -15.37 14.16 7.74
C LYS A 230 -16.46 13.28 7.12
N LYS A 231 -16.10 12.20 6.44
CA LYS A 231 -17.06 11.31 5.76
C LYS A 231 -17.82 10.40 6.75
N TYR A 232 -17.20 10.07 7.88
CA TYR A 232 -17.66 8.99 8.76
C TYR A 232 -17.79 9.36 10.26
N MET A 233 -17.43 10.59 10.65
CA MET A 233 -17.72 11.19 11.96
C MET A 233 -18.76 12.28 11.81
#